data_AF-K1TY12-F1
#
_entry.id   AF-K1TY12-F1
#
_cell.length_a   1.000
_cell.length_b   1.000
_cell.length_c   1.000
_cell.angle_alpha   90.00
_cell.angle_beta   90.00
_cell.angle_gamma   90.00
#
_symmetry.space_group_name_H-M   'P 1'
#
loop_
_entity.id
_entity.type
_entity.pdbx_description
1 polymer ?
#
loop_
_entity_poly.entity_id
_entity_poly.type
_entity_poly.pdbx_seq_one_letter_code
_entity_poly.pdbx_strand_id
1 'polypeptide(L)'
;MTRSWFEHSDLYTILKLLSERGHTVVITSDHGTIRVDNPVKVTGDRETSSNLRYKTGRNLAYNSREVYEVLNPKDIQLPSSNLTSSYIFAYNSDFLVYNNDANRHIRYYRNTFQHGGISMEEMIVPYIVLKPKE
;
A
#
# COMPACT_ATOMS: atom_id res chain seq x y z
N MET A 1 2.70 -18.39 19.79
CA MET A 1 2.16 -18.83 18.48
C MET A 1 3.12 -18.52 17.32
N THR A 2 3.79 -17.36 17.31
CA THR A 2 4.77 -16.96 16.28
C THR A 2 6.07 -17.79 16.23
N ARG A 3 6.65 -18.17 17.37
CA ARG A 3 7.91 -18.94 17.40
C ARG A 3 7.77 -20.34 16.79
N SER A 4 6.78 -21.11 17.24
CA SER A 4 6.54 -22.46 16.72
C SER A 4 6.23 -22.43 15.23
N TRP A 5 5.41 -21.48 14.75
CA TRP A 5 5.20 -21.28 13.32
C TRP A 5 6.51 -21.03 12.58
N PHE A 6 7.35 -20.12 13.06
CA PHE A 6 8.61 -19.77 12.40
C PHE A 6 9.58 -20.95 12.35
N GLU A 7 9.76 -21.66 13.47
CA GLU A 7 10.65 -22.83 13.55
C GLU A 7 10.27 -23.97 12.60
N HIS A 8 9.01 -24.03 12.16
CA HIS A 8 8.50 -25.03 11.20
C HIS A 8 8.16 -24.42 9.82
N SER A 9 8.59 -23.18 9.54
CA SER A 9 8.31 -22.48 8.29
C SER A 9 9.37 -22.75 7.22
N ASP A 10 8.97 -22.66 5.95
CA ASP A 10 9.92 -22.70 4.82
C ASP A 10 10.93 -21.55 4.87
N LEU A 11 10.52 -20.39 5.39
CA LEU A 11 11.42 -19.25 5.59
C LEU A 11 12.61 -19.63 6.47
N TYR A 12 12.37 -20.31 7.59
CA TYR A 12 13.45 -20.74 8.48
C TYR A 12 14.36 -21.78 7.83
N THR A 13 13.78 -22.72 7.06
CA THR A 13 14.55 -23.68 6.27
C THR A 13 15.47 -23.00 5.26
N ILE A 14 14.96 -22.01 4.52
CA ILE A 14 15.74 -21.22 3.56
C ILE A 14 16.87 -20.46 4.27
N LEU A 15 16.58 -19.80 5.40
CA LEU A 15 17.59 -19.05 6.16
C LEU A 15 18.75 -19.95 6.65
N LYS A 16 18.46 -21.18 7.07
CA LYS A 16 19.51 -22.15 7.42
C LYS A 16 20.40 -22.50 6.22
N LEU A 17 19.78 -22.85 5.09
CA LEU A 17 20.51 -23.22 3.87
C LEU A 17 21.39 -22.08 3.35
N LEU A 18 20.95 -20.84 3.48
CA LEU A 18 21.73 -19.64 3.12
C LEU A 18 22.88 -19.42 4.12
N SER A 19 22.63 -19.63 5.41
CA SER A 19 23.67 -19.53 6.45
C SER A 19 24.78 -20.55 6.26
N GLU A 20 24.46 -21.81 5.96
CA GLU A 20 25.44 -22.88 5.69
C GLU A 20 26.35 -22.58 4.50
N ARG A 21 25.87 -21.76 3.56
CA ARG A 21 26.62 -21.32 2.37
C ARG A 21 27.38 -20.01 2.58
N GLY A 22 27.32 -19.42 3.78
CA GLY A 22 27.99 -18.17 4.10
C GLY A 22 27.36 -16.93 3.44
N HIS A 23 26.09 -16.98 3.05
CA HIS A 23 25.42 -15.84 2.41
C HIS A 23 24.91 -14.82 3.44
N THR A 24 25.11 -13.53 3.14
CA THR A 24 24.41 -12.44 3.84
C THR A 24 22.98 -12.35 3.31
N VAL A 25 22.00 -12.28 4.21
CA VAL A 25 20.58 -12.20 3.86
C VAL A 25 20.02 -10.84 4.25
N VAL A 26 19.35 -10.18 3.31
CA VAL A 26 18.58 -8.95 3.57
C VAL A 26 17.10 -9.32 3.56
N ILE A 27 16.39 -9.02 4.66
CA ILE A 27 14.96 -9.23 4.79
C ILE A 27 14.29 -7.85 4.88
N THR A 28 13.34 -7.59 3.98
CA THR A 28 12.57 -6.35 3.92
C THR A 28 11.15 -6.60 3.40
N SER A 29 10.32 -5.56 3.41
CA SER A 29 9.05 -5.52 2.68
C SER A 29 9.06 -4.35 1.70
N ASP A 30 8.18 -4.38 0.70
CA ASP A 30 7.91 -3.25 -0.21
C ASP A 30 6.96 -2.22 0.42
N HIS A 31 5.99 -2.70 1.18
CA HIS A 31 5.11 -1.90 2.02
C HIS A 31 4.56 -2.74 3.19
N GLY A 32 3.88 -2.11 4.13
CA GLY A 32 3.01 -2.79 5.08
C GLY A 32 1.54 -2.74 4.67
N THR A 33 0.63 -2.93 5.64
CA THR A 33 -0.82 -2.86 5.42
C THR A 33 -1.49 -2.21 6.61
N ILE A 34 -2.63 -1.56 6.38
CA ILE A 34 -3.46 -0.95 7.43
C ILE A 34 -4.92 -1.38 7.30
N ARG A 35 -5.60 -1.53 8.42
CA ARG A 35 -7.05 -1.76 8.43
C ARG A 35 -7.77 -0.44 8.16
N VAL A 36 -8.55 -0.38 7.08
CA VAL A 36 -9.26 0.84 6.67
C VAL A 36 -10.64 0.91 7.30
N ASP A 37 -11.11 2.10 7.65
CA ASP A 37 -12.43 2.28 8.28
C ASP A 37 -13.17 3.57 7.88
N ASN A 38 -12.45 4.58 7.39
CA ASN A 38 -13.00 5.87 7.06
C ASN A 38 -13.11 6.09 5.53
N PRO A 39 -14.32 6.07 4.94
CA PRO A 39 -14.46 6.26 3.50
C PRO A 39 -14.40 7.75 3.11
N VAL A 40 -13.52 8.08 2.15
CA VAL A 40 -13.42 9.39 1.51
C VAL A 40 -14.04 9.31 0.12
N LYS A 41 -15.02 10.16 -0.15
CA LYS A 41 -15.74 10.15 -1.44
C LYS A 41 -14.92 10.87 -2.51
N VAL A 42 -14.77 10.22 -3.66
CA VAL A 42 -14.11 10.77 -4.84
C VAL A 42 -15.00 10.60 -6.05
N THR A 43 -15.06 11.59 -6.92
CA THR A 43 -15.65 11.47 -8.26
C THR A 43 -14.53 11.40 -9.28
N GLY A 44 -14.67 10.51 -10.25
CA GLY A 44 -13.73 10.35 -11.36
C GLY A 44 -14.47 9.85 -12.59
N ASP A 45 -13.78 9.88 -13.73
CA ASP A 45 -14.25 9.30 -14.97
C ASP A 45 -14.08 7.76 -14.98
N ARG A 46 -14.52 7.12 -16.07
CA ARG A 46 -14.41 5.66 -16.23
C ARG A 46 -12.97 5.16 -16.31
N GLU A 47 -12.03 6.03 -16.68
CA GLU A 47 -10.61 5.69 -16.82
C GLU A 47 -9.88 5.76 -15.47
N THR A 48 -10.52 6.27 -14.43
CA THR A 48 -9.94 6.37 -13.10
C THR A 48 -9.72 4.99 -12.49
N SER A 49 -8.52 4.76 -11.94
CA SER A 49 -8.13 3.48 -11.35
C SER A 49 -9.07 2.99 -10.23
N SER A 50 -9.25 1.68 -10.11
CA SER A 50 -10.10 1.05 -9.09
C SER A 50 -9.48 0.96 -7.69
N ASN A 51 -8.21 1.33 -7.52
CA ASN A 51 -7.52 1.23 -6.23
C ASN A 51 -8.22 2.08 -5.14
N LEU A 52 -8.24 1.55 -3.92
CA LEU A 52 -8.96 2.12 -2.76
C LEU A 52 -8.08 3.04 -1.93
N ARG A 53 -6.77 2.95 -2.06
CA ARG A 53 -5.80 3.67 -1.24
C ARG A 53 -5.10 4.77 -2.02
N TYR A 54 -5.02 4.64 -3.33
CA TYR A 54 -4.71 5.72 -4.25
C TYR A 54 -5.63 5.69 -5.45
N LYS A 55 -5.75 6.82 -6.14
CA LYS A 55 -6.37 6.89 -7.46
C LYS A 55 -5.51 7.67 -8.42
N THR A 56 -5.50 7.23 -9.67
CA THR A 56 -4.93 7.98 -10.79
C THR A 56 -6.00 8.24 -11.84
N GLY A 57 -6.02 9.45 -12.40
CA GLY A 57 -7.05 9.90 -13.34
C GLY A 57 -6.83 11.34 -13.80
N ARG A 58 -7.56 11.76 -14.84
CA ARG A 58 -7.44 13.12 -15.41
C ARG A 58 -8.37 14.11 -14.73
N ASN A 59 -9.60 13.69 -14.42
CA ASN A 59 -10.66 14.55 -13.89
C ASN A 59 -11.19 13.99 -12.58
N LEU A 60 -10.36 14.09 -11.54
CA LEU A 60 -10.72 13.69 -10.20
C LEU A 60 -11.31 14.89 -9.44
N ALA A 61 -12.44 14.69 -8.76
CA ALA A 61 -13.02 15.67 -7.86
C ALA A 61 -13.12 15.09 -6.44
N TYR A 62 -12.50 15.80 -5.50
CA TYR A 62 -12.33 15.42 -4.10
C TYR A 62 -12.13 16.70 -3.26
N ASN A 63 -12.19 16.55 -1.94
CA ASN A 63 -11.73 17.57 -1.02
C ASN A 63 -10.21 17.41 -0.81
N SER A 64 -9.41 18.38 -1.25
CA SER A 64 -7.95 18.30 -1.17
C SER A 64 -7.41 18.25 0.26
N ARG A 65 -8.22 18.57 1.28
CA ARG A 65 -7.83 18.42 2.69
C ARG A 65 -7.91 16.98 3.20
N GLU A 66 -8.57 16.09 2.47
CA GLU A 66 -8.81 14.69 2.86
C GLU A 66 -7.88 13.71 2.13
N VAL A 67 -7.04 14.20 1.22
CA VAL A 67 -6.14 13.37 0.41
C VAL A 67 -4.79 14.04 0.20
N TYR A 68 -3.75 13.25 -0.02
CA TYR A 68 -2.49 13.76 -0.55
C TYR A 68 -2.59 13.86 -2.07
N GLU A 69 -2.62 15.08 -2.59
CA GLU A 69 -2.73 15.36 -4.01
C GLU A 69 -1.35 15.49 -4.66
N VAL A 70 -1.22 14.87 -5.83
CA VAL A 70 -0.06 14.98 -6.71
C VAL A 70 -0.55 15.27 -8.12
N LEU A 71 -0.43 16.54 -8.52
CA LEU A 71 -0.86 17.00 -9.84
C LEU A 71 0.11 16.59 -10.96
N ASN A 72 1.40 16.45 -10.64
CA ASN A 72 2.42 15.99 -11.56
C ASN A 72 3.10 14.72 -11.02
N PRO A 73 2.75 13.52 -11.56
CA PRO A 73 3.26 12.24 -11.04
C PRO A 73 4.79 12.14 -11.03
N LYS A 74 5.46 12.85 -11.94
CA LYS A 74 6.92 12.85 -12.05
C LYS A 74 7.61 13.42 -10.81
N ASP A 75 6.97 14.30 -10.06
CA ASP A 75 7.54 14.93 -8.87
C ASP A 75 7.79 13.90 -7.75
N ILE A 76 7.07 12.77 -7.79
CA ILE A 76 7.25 11.62 -6.89
C ILE A 76 7.69 10.36 -7.62
N GLN A 77 8.29 10.52 -8.81
CA GLN A 77 8.83 9.43 -9.63
C GLN A 77 7.81 8.38 -10.07
N LEU A 78 6.52 8.75 -10.16
CA LEU A 78 5.47 7.88 -10.68
C LEU A 78 5.25 8.07 -12.19
N PRO A 79 4.84 7.01 -12.90
CA PRO A 79 4.53 7.11 -14.31
C PRO A 79 3.30 7.97 -14.55
N SER A 80 3.30 8.71 -15.65
CA SER A 80 2.11 9.41 -16.13
C SER A 80 1.56 8.64 -17.32
N SER A 81 0.38 8.04 -17.17
CA SER A 81 -0.31 7.39 -18.30
C SER A 81 -0.60 8.38 -19.43
N ASN A 82 -0.85 9.65 -19.07
CA ASN A 82 -1.10 10.77 -19.98
C ASN A 82 -0.52 12.06 -19.39
N LEU A 83 -0.42 13.12 -20.21
CA LEU A 83 0.08 14.45 -19.78
C LEU A 83 -0.74 15.08 -18.64
N THR A 84 -2.00 14.70 -18.48
CA THR A 84 -2.93 15.27 -17.48
C THR A 84 -3.26 14.31 -16.34
N SER A 85 -2.57 13.18 -16.23
CA SER A 85 -2.84 12.23 -15.15
C SER A 85 -2.34 12.78 -13.81
N SER A 86 -3.22 12.83 -12.82
CA SER A 86 -2.90 13.16 -11.42
C SER A 86 -2.98 11.91 -10.55
N TYR A 87 -2.44 11.99 -9.34
CA TYR A 87 -2.62 10.98 -8.29
C TYR A 87 -3.21 11.62 -7.04
N ILE A 88 -4.05 10.87 -6.36
CA ILE A 88 -4.45 11.14 -4.98
C ILE A 88 -4.19 9.91 -4.12
N PHE A 89 -3.74 10.11 -2.89
CA PHE A 89 -3.51 9.05 -1.91
C PHE A 89 -4.34 9.30 -0.66
N ALA A 90 -4.92 8.25 -0.12
CA ALA A 90 -5.63 8.28 1.16
C ALA A 90 -4.63 8.32 2.31
N TYR A 91 -4.98 9.07 3.37
CA TYR A 91 -4.19 9.13 4.59
C TYR A 91 -4.63 8.05 5.59
N ASN A 92 -3.72 7.59 6.45
CA ASN A 92 -4.06 6.79 7.65
C ASN A 92 -5.03 5.64 7.33
N SER A 93 -6.15 5.50 8.04
CA SER A 93 -7.15 4.44 7.81
C SER A 93 -8.20 4.81 6.73
N ASP A 94 -8.00 5.89 5.96
CA ASP A 94 -8.97 6.37 4.97
C ASP A 94 -8.99 5.53 3.69
N PHE A 95 -10.12 5.37 3.03
CA PHE A 95 -10.15 4.70 1.72
C PHE A 95 -11.10 5.39 0.75
N LEU A 96 -10.67 5.45 -0.51
CA LEU A 96 -11.29 6.22 -1.58
C LEU A 96 -12.44 5.42 -2.21
N VAL A 97 -13.66 5.93 -2.09
CA VAL A 97 -14.87 5.32 -2.65
C VAL A 97 -15.52 6.22 -3.70
N TYR A 98 -16.04 5.61 -4.76
CA TYR A 98 -16.80 6.33 -5.77
C TYR A 98 -18.23 6.62 -5.30
N ASN A 99 -18.81 7.71 -5.81
CA ASN A 99 -20.18 8.10 -5.51
C ASN A 99 -21.22 7.08 -5.99
N ASN A 100 -20.99 6.41 -7.13
CA ASN A 100 -21.88 5.36 -7.62
C ASN A 100 -21.79 4.11 -6.73
N ASP A 101 -22.92 3.74 -6.11
CA ASP A 101 -23.03 2.61 -5.16
C ASP A 101 -22.05 2.67 -3.97
N ALA A 102 -21.72 3.89 -3.51
CA ALA A 102 -20.78 4.14 -2.41
C ALA A 102 -21.08 3.27 -1.18
N ASN A 103 -22.34 3.15 -0.78
CA ASN A 103 -22.74 2.41 0.41
C ASN A 103 -22.39 0.91 0.33
N ARG A 104 -22.51 0.29 -0.84
CA ARG A 104 -22.11 -1.11 -1.02
C ARG A 104 -20.60 -1.25 -0.90
N HIS A 105 -19.83 -0.38 -1.56
CA HIS A 105 -18.36 -0.39 -1.49
C HIS A 105 -17.86 -0.15 -0.06
N ILE A 106 -18.45 0.81 0.65
CA ILE A 106 -18.13 1.08 2.05
C ILE A 106 -18.34 -0.17 2.90
N ARG A 107 -19.50 -0.83 2.79
CA ARG A 107 -19.77 -2.05 3.55
C ARG A 107 -18.82 -3.19 3.20
N TYR A 108 -18.42 -3.29 1.94
CA TYR A 108 -17.54 -4.36 1.46
C TYR A 108 -16.08 -4.19 1.91
N TYR A 109 -15.57 -2.96 1.92
CA TYR A 109 -14.15 -2.70 2.19
C TYR A 109 -13.84 -2.17 3.59
N ARG A 110 -14.82 -1.62 4.32
CA ARG A 110 -14.61 -1.20 5.70
C ARG A 110 -14.13 -2.39 6.54
N ASN A 111 -13.14 -2.14 7.38
CA ASN A 111 -12.45 -3.10 8.24
C ASN A 111 -11.63 -4.17 7.50
N THR A 112 -11.36 -4.00 6.20
CA THR A 112 -10.40 -4.83 5.47
C THR A 112 -8.98 -4.27 5.57
N PHE A 113 -7.97 -5.12 5.39
CA PHE A 113 -6.58 -4.68 5.29
C PHE A 113 -6.28 -4.25 3.85
N GLN A 114 -5.69 -3.07 3.71
CA GLN A 114 -5.34 -2.48 2.41
C GLN A 114 -3.93 -1.89 2.46
N HIS A 115 -3.41 -1.54 1.29
CA HIS A 115 -2.13 -0.87 1.13
C HIS A 115 -2.12 0.06 -0.10
N GLY A 116 -1.11 0.92 -0.19
CA GLY A 116 -0.90 1.85 -1.31
C GLY A 116 -1.28 3.30 -1.01
N GLY A 117 -1.70 3.59 0.22
CA GLY A 117 -1.96 4.94 0.72
C GLY A 117 -0.77 5.46 1.52
N ILE A 118 -1.00 6.51 2.29
CA ILE A 118 0.03 7.14 3.14
C ILE A 118 -0.38 6.96 4.60
N SER A 119 0.18 5.93 5.22
CA SER A 119 0.16 5.70 6.67
C SER A 119 1.54 5.26 7.16
N MET A 120 1.80 5.34 8.46
CA MET A 120 3.07 4.84 9.01
C MET A 120 3.20 3.33 8.79
N GLU A 121 2.11 2.59 8.94
CA GLU A 121 2.04 1.14 8.76
C GLU A 121 2.33 0.71 7.31
N GLU A 122 1.93 1.51 6.32
CA GLU A 122 2.23 1.23 4.92
C GLU A 122 3.66 1.63 4.54
N MET A 123 4.15 2.76 5.04
CA MET A 123 5.40 3.38 4.58
C MET A 123 6.65 2.90 5.34
N ILE A 124 6.54 2.54 6.62
CA ILE A 124 7.66 2.06 7.43
C ILE A 124 7.78 0.55 7.25
N VAL A 125 8.80 0.13 6.52
CA VAL A 125 9.07 -1.29 6.26
C VAL A 125 10.20 -1.82 7.15
N PRO A 126 10.14 -3.09 7.58
CA PRO A 126 11.26 -3.70 8.27
C PRO A 126 12.46 -3.79 7.31
N TYR A 127 13.67 -3.62 7.83
CA TYR A 127 14.90 -3.86 7.09
C TYR A 127 15.92 -4.50 8.02
N ILE A 128 16.30 -5.74 7.73
CA ILE A 128 17.21 -6.53 8.57
C ILE A 128 18.29 -7.13 7.68
N VAL A 129 19.55 -6.99 8.11
CA VAL A 129 20.70 -7.64 7.50
C VAL A 129 21.20 -8.73 8.44
N LEU A 130 21.10 -9.98 8.00
CA LEU A 130 21.55 -11.15 8.73
C LEU A 130 22.86 -11.64 8.12
N LYS A 131 23.85 -11.84 8.97
CA LYS A 131 25.12 -12.48 8.61
C LYS A 131 25.12 -13.92 9.12
N PRO A 132 25.72 -14.87 8.38
CA PRO A 132 25.94 -16.21 8.89
C PRO A 132 26.77 -16.13 10.17
N LYS A 133 26.46 -16.99 11.15
CA LYS A 133 27.32 -17.12 12.32
C LYS A 133 28.62 -17.80 11.88
N GLU A 134 29.73 -17.25 12.36
CA GLU A 134 31.06 -17.86 12.26
C GLU A 134 31.11 -19.19 13.02
#